data_AF-G5BTP0-F1
#
_entry.id   AF-G5BTP0-F1
#
_cell.length_a   1.000
_cell.length_b   1.000
_cell.length_c   1.000
_cell.angle_alpha   90.00
_cell.angle_beta   90.00
_cell.angle_gamma   90.00
#
_symmetry.space_group_name_H-M   'P 1'
#
loop_
_entity.id
_entity.type
_entity.pdbx_description
1 polymer ?
#
loop_
_entity_poly.entity_id
_entity_poly.type
_entity_poly.pdbx_seq_one_letter_code
_entity_poly.pdbx_strand_id
1 'polypeptide(L)'
;MTEADNTGCHLIGYFSKEKNSFLNYNVSCILSMLQYMRQGYSKMLIDFSYLLSKVEEKVGSPERLLSDLGLISYRSYWKEVLLHYLHNFQAKEISIKEISQETVVNPVNIVSTLQALQMLKH
;
A
#
# COMPACT_ATOMS: atom_id res chain seq x y z
N MET A 1 13.01 8.61 1.24
CA MET A 1 13.77 7.35 1.36
C MET A 1 15.12 7.56 0.71
N THR A 2 16.19 7.17 1.38
CA THR A 2 17.57 7.37 0.91
C THR A 2 18.38 6.10 1.05
N GLU A 3 19.33 5.89 0.16
CA GLU A 3 20.35 4.84 0.27
C GLU A 3 21.67 5.50 0.68
N ALA A 4 22.36 4.95 1.68
CA ALA A 4 23.61 5.50 2.16
C ALA A 4 24.79 4.75 1.53
N ASP A 5 25.79 5.49 1.05
CA ASP A 5 27.07 4.95 0.59
C ASP A 5 28.25 5.77 1.15
N ASN A 6 29.47 5.49 0.65
CA ASN A 6 30.70 6.16 1.09
C ASN A 6 30.72 7.69 0.83
N THR A 7 29.83 8.20 -0.02
CA THR A 7 29.75 9.61 -0.42
C THR A 7 28.60 10.37 0.22
N GLY A 8 27.59 9.68 0.76
CA GLY A 8 26.50 10.29 1.50
C GLY A 8 25.17 9.52 1.39
N CYS A 9 24.06 10.24 1.57
CA CYS A 9 22.72 9.70 1.46
C CYS A 9 22.06 10.14 0.15
N HIS A 10 21.83 9.19 -0.76
CA HIS A 10 21.26 9.43 -2.08
C HIS A 10 19.76 9.26 -2.07
N LEU A 11 19.05 10.21 -2.69
CA LEU A 11 17.60 10.16 -2.78
C LEU A 11 17.13 9.01 -3.70
N ILE A 12 16.39 8.06 -3.13
CA ILE A 12 15.75 6.97 -3.88
C ILE A 12 14.37 7.39 -4.40
N GLY A 13 13.61 8.04 -3.53
CA GLY A 13 12.22 8.37 -3.78
C GLY A 13 11.51 8.90 -2.54
N TYR A 14 10.28 9.37 -2.75
CA TYR A 14 9.47 9.95 -1.70
C TYR A 14 7.98 9.70 -1.96
N PHE A 15 7.18 9.90 -0.93
CA PHE A 15 5.75 10.17 -1.08
C PHE A 15 5.39 11.40 -0.27
N SER A 16 4.34 12.10 -0.68
CA SER A 16 3.74 13.19 0.07
C SER A 16 2.45 12.72 0.76
N LYS A 17 2.13 13.31 1.90
CA LYS A 17 0.92 13.05 2.69
C LYS A 17 0.44 14.37 3.28
N GLU A 18 -0.85 14.67 3.14
CA GLU A 18 -1.45 15.82 3.81
C GLU A 18 -1.46 15.61 5.33
N LYS A 19 -1.15 16.66 6.08
CA LYS A 19 -1.22 16.61 7.55
C LYS A 19 -2.64 16.33 8.05
N ASN A 20 -3.65 16.90 7.36
CA ASN A 20 -5.06 16.74 7.67
C ASN A 20 -5.82 16.41 6.37
N SER A 21 -5.93 15.12 6.04
CA SER A 21 -6.70 14.68 4.87
C SER A 21 -8.15 14.36 5.28
N PHE A 22 -9.12 15.11 4.75
CA PHE A 22 -10.55 14.86 5.01
C PHE A 22 -11.06 13.55 4.39
N LEU A 23 -10.35 13.04 3.37
CA LEU A 23 -10.70 11.82 2.64
C LEU A 23 -9.89 10.60 3.11
N ASN A 24 -9.09 10.75 4.17
CA ASN A 24 -8.19 9.72 4.69
C ASN A 24 -7.20 9.17 3.64
N TYR A 25 -6.68 10.06 2.78
CA TYR A 25 -5.59 9.66 1.90
C TYR A 25 -4.28 9.57 2.68
N ASN A 26 -3.62 8.41 2.59
CA ASN A 26 -2.32 8.20 3.22
C ASN A 26 -1.15 8.57 2.30
N VAL A 27 -1.44 8.74 1.01
CA VAL A 27 -0.49 9.16 -0.03
C VAL A 27 -1.19 10.11 -1.00
N SER A 28 -0.61 11.29 -1.21
CA SER A 28 -1.01 12.25 -2.24
C SER A 28 -0.22 12.01 -3.53
N CYS A 29 1.10 12.12 -3.48
CA CYS A 29 2.00 11.77 -4.58
C CYS A 29 3.01 10.72 -4.12
N ILE A 30 3.42 9.82 -5.01
CA ILE A 30 4.50 8.87 -4.77
C ILE A 30 5.42 8.80 -5.99
N LEU A 31 6.73 8.85 -5.75
CA LEU A 31 7.74 8.83 -6.79
C LEU A 31 8.94 8.00 -6.35
N SER A 32 9.44 7.18 -7.27
CA SER A 32 10.78 6.59 -7.19
C SER A 32 11.60 7.16 -8.35
N MET A 33 12.85 7.53 -8.10
CA MET A 33 13.73 8.07 -9.14
C MET A 33 14.00 7.00 -10.21
N LEU A 34 14.19 7.43 -11.45
CA LEU A 34 14.28 6.55 -12.62
C LEU A 34 15.39 5.48 -12.47
N GLN A 35 16.55 5.87 -11.93
CA GLN A 35 17.69 4.97 -11.70
C GLN A 35 17.43 3.87 -10.66
N TYR A 36 16.41 4.03 -9.82
CA TYR A 36 16.03 3.07 -8.78
C TYR A 36 14.72 2.32 -9.11
N MET A 37 14.21 2.47 -10.33
CA MET A 37 13.00 1.76 -10.76
C MET A 37 13.25 0.26 -10.87
N ARG A 38 12.18 -0.53 -10.64
CA ARG A 38 12.18 -2.01 -10.73
C ARG A 38 13.11 -2.73 -9.74
N GLN A 39 13.67 -2.03 -8.76
CA GLN A 39 14.49 -2.61 -7.69
C GLN A 39 13.71 -2.87 -6.39
N GLY A 40 12.38 -2.71 -6.40
CA GLY A 40 11.52 -2.95 -5.23
C GLY A 40 11.29 -1.74 -4.33
N TYR A 41 12.03 -0.63 -4.52
CA TYR A 41 11.88 0.58 -3.69
C TYR A 41 10.48 1.21 -3.72
N SER A 42 9.77 1.18 -4.85
CA SER A 42 8.39 1.64 -4.92
C SER A 42 7.48 0.88 -3.97
N LYS A 43 7.68 -0.43 -3.84
CA LYS A 43 6.92 -1.26 -2.91
C LYS A 43 7.28 -0.93 -1.46
N MET A 44 8.55 -0.70 -1.15
CA MET A 44 8.95 -0.28 0.20
C MET A 44 8.36 1.09 0.58
N LEU A 45 8.25 2.03 -0.37
CA LEU A 45 7.59 3.32 -0.13
C LEU A 45 6.09 3.16 0.15
N ILE A 46 5.41 2.28 -0.59
CA ILE A 46 3.99 1.95 -0.36
C ILE A 46 3.81 1.26 1.00
N ASP A 47 4.65 0.28 1.31
CA ASP A 47 4.59 -0.43 2.59
C ASP A 47 4.80 0.52 3.77
N PHE A 48 5.78 1.42 3.67
CA PHE A 48 6.01 2.45 4.69
C PHE A 48 4.82 3.42 4.84
N SER A 49 4.14 3.78 3.76
CA SER A 49 2.95 4.65 3.86
C SER A 49 1.79 3.97 4.59
N TYR A 50 1.62 2.66 4.42
CA TYR A 50 0.66 1.86 5.17
C TYR A 50 1.11 1.60 6.61
N LEU A 51 2.41 1.47 6.87
CA LEU A 51 2.94 1.38 8.23
C LEU A 51 2.61 2.64 9.05
N LEU A 52 2.74 3.83 8.45
CA LEU A 52 2.32 5.08 9.09
C LEU A 52 0.82 5.08 9.39
N SER A 53 -0.02 4.64 8.44
CA SER A 53 -1.46 4.48 8.64
C SER A 53 -1.79 3.51 9.79
N LYS A 54 -1.01 2.44 9.94
CA LYS A 54 -1.16 1.47 11.03
C LYS A 54 -0.86 2.07 12.39
N VAL A 55 0.22 2.84 12.49
CA VAL A 55 0.58 3.56 13.73
C VAL A 55 -0.45 4.64 14.07
N GLU A 56 -1.07 5.27 13.07
CA GLU A 56 -2.15 6.25 13.25
C GLU A 56 -3.52 5.62 13.51
N GLU A 57 -3.64 4.30 13.46
CA GLU A 57 -4.91 3.55 13.56
C GLU A 57 -5.97 4.02 12.54
N LYS A 58 -5.51 4.43 11.35
CA LYS A 58 -6.35 5.01 10.29
C LYS A 58 -6.24 4.25 8.99
N VAL A 59 -7.37 3.75 8.50
CA VAL A 59 -7.49 3.14 7.17
C VAL A 59 -7.04 4.12 6.08
N GLY A 60 -6.12 3.68 5.24
CA GLY A 60 -5.49 4.50 4.20
C GLY A 60 -5.79 4.03 2.77
N SER A 61 -5.82 4.99 1.85
CA SER A 61 -5.81 4.75 0.41
C SER A 61 -4.95 5.80 -0.29
N PRO A 62 -4.28 5.47 -1.41
CA PRO A 62 -3.73 6.50 -2.28
C PRO A 62 -4.82 7.41 -2.83
N GLU A 63 -4.45 8.65 -3.13
CA GLU A 63 -5.27 9.58 -3.90
C GLU A 63 -5.60 8.98 -5.29
N ARG A 64 -6.81 9.25 -5.79
CA ARG A 64 -7.41 8.51 -6.92
C ARG A 64 -6.67 8.67 -8.25
N LEU A 65 -5.86 9.70 -8.43
CA LEU A 65 -5.10 9.95 -9.66
C LEU A 65 -3.75 9.23 -9.62
N LEU A 66 -3.79 7.90 -9.64
CA LEU A 66 -2.59 7.08 -9.78
C LEU A 66 -2.14 7.03 -11.25
N SER A 67 -0.82 7.07 -11.46
CA SER A 67 -0.22 6.70 -12.75
C SER A 67 -0.38 5.19 -13.01
N ASP A 68 -0.31 4.77 -14.29
CA ASP A 68 -0.44 3.35 -14.66
C ASP A 68 0.55 2.45 -13.89
N LEU A 69 1.80 2.90 -13.76
CA LEU A 69 2.82 2.19 -12.99
C LEU A 69 2.53 2.19 -11.48
N GLY A 70 1.99 3.29 -10.96
CA GLY A 70 1.54 3.39 -9.58
C GLY A 70 0.44 2.36 -9.31
N LEU A 71 -0.57 2.29 -10.18
CA LEU A 71 -1.68 1.34 -10.05
C LEU A 71 -1.20 -0.12 -10.06
N ILE A 72 -0.28 -0.48 -10.95
CA ILE A 72 0.32 -1.82 -10.98
C ILE A 72 1.03 -2.13 -9.66
N SER A 73 1.80 -1.17 -9.13
CA SER A 73 2.55 -1.33 -7.89
C SER A 73 1.62 -1.51 -6.68
N TYR A 74 0.55 -0.71 -6.58
CA TYR A 74 -0.46 -0.83 -5.53
C TYR A 74 -1.24 -2.16 -5.61
N ARG A 75 -1.65 -2.58 -6.80
CA ARG A 75 -2.32 -3.88 -6.99
C ARG A 75 -1.43 -5.05 -6.57
N SER A 76 -0.14 -4.99 -6.93
CA SER A 76 0.84 -6.00 -6.51
C SER A 76 0.99 -6.02 -4.99
N TYR A 77 1.10 -4.85 -4.35
CA TYR A 77 1.19 -4.71 -2.90
C TYR A 77 -0.06 -5.24 -2.18
N TRP A 78 -1.26 -4.82 -2.57
CA TRP A 78 -2.51 -5.28 -1.95
C TRP A 78 -2.70 -6.79 -2.09
N LYS A 79 -2.36 -7.35 -3.26
CA LYS A 79 -2.38 -8.80 -3.45
C LYS A 79 -1.50 -9.50 -2.42
N GLU A 80 -0.28 -9.03 -2.23
CA GLU A 80 0.66 -9.64 -1.29
C GLU A 80 0.20 -9.53 0.16
N VAL A 81 -0.24 -8.34 0.59
CA VAL A 81 -0.75 -8.11 1.94
C VAL A 81 -1.96 -9.00 2.23
N LEU A 82 -2.90 -9.12 1.28
CA LEU A 82 -4.08 -9.96 1.44
C LEU A 82 -3.74 -11.44 1.48
N LEU A 83 -2.86 -11.91 0.59
CA LEU A 83 -2.44 -13.32 0.60
C LEU A 83 -1.68 -13.65 1.89
N HIS A 84 -0.82 -12.75 2.38
CA HIS A 84 -0.14 -12.94 3.65
C HIS A 84 -1.11 -12.98 4.83
N TYR A 85 -2.11 -12.09 4.84
CA TYR A 85 -3.17 -12.10 5.84
C TYR A 85 -3.95 -13.42 5.83
N LEU A 86 -4.42 -13.85 4.65
CA LEU A 86 -5.20 -15.08 4.48
C LEU A 86 -4.39 -16.34 4.81
N HIS A 87 -3.09 -16.36 4.50
CA HIS A 87 -2.20 -17.46 4.83
C HIS A 87 -2.09 -17.68 6.35
N ASN A 88 -2.08 -16.60 7.12
CA ASN A 88 -1.94 -16.66 8.58
C ASN A 88 -3.30 -16.75 9.30
N PHE A 89 -4.40 -16.59 8.58
CA PHE A 89 -5.75 -16.61 9.13
C PHE A 89 -6.25 -18.05 9.32
N GLN A 90 -6.65 -18.41 10.54
CA GLN A 90 -7.02 -19.79 10.89
C GLN A 90 -8.53 -20.00 11.06
N ALA A 91 -9.35 -18.94 11.05
CA ALA A 91 -10.79 -19.08 11.23
C ALA A 91 -11.51 -19.44 9.93
N LYS A 92 -12.73 -19.97 10.06
CA LYS A 92 -13.56 -20.42 8.92
C LYS A 92 -14.21 -19.28 8.15
N GLU A 93 -14.44 -18.16 8.82
CA GLU A 93 -15.15 -17.00 8.27
C GLU A 93 -14.31 -15.76 8.50
N ILE A 94 -14.32 -14.86 7.53
CA ILE A 94 -13.50 -13.66 7.49
C ILE A 94 -14.36 -12.49 7.03
N SER A 95 -14.33 -11.38 7.76
CA SER A 95 -15.02 -10.17 7.32
C SER A 95 -14.06 -9.18 6.65
N ILE A 96 -14.54 -8.47 5.64
CA ILE A 96 -13.78 -7.38 4.98
C ILE A 96 -13.40 -6.29 6.00
N LYS A 97 -14.23 -6.09 7.03
CA LYS A 97 -13.98 -5.12 8.10
C LYS A 97 -12.76 -5.52 8.93
N GLU A 98 -12.65 -6.78 9.34
CA GLU A 98 -11.49 -7.29 10.09
C GLU A 98 -10.20 -7.19 9.27
N ILE A 99 -10.24 -7.57 7.99
CA ILE A 99 -9.09 -7.40 7.08
C ILE A 99 -8.68 -5.94 7.03
N SER A 100 -9.64 -5.02 6.87
CA SER A 100 -9.37 -3.58 6.79
C SER A 100 -8.79 -3.02 8.10
N GLN A 101 -9.24 -3.51 9.25
CA GLN A 101 -8.70 -3.10 10.56
C GLN A 101 -7.25 -3.56 10.74
N GLU A 102 -6.93 -4.79 10.35
CA GLU A 102 -5.60 -5.38 10.55
C GLU A 102 -4.55 -4.92 9.53
N THR A 103 -4.97 -4.81 8.27
CA THR A 103 -4.11 -4.41 7.14
C THR A 103 -4.11 -2.92 6.88
N VAL A 104 -5.09 -2.20 7.45
CA VAL A 104 -5.26 -0.75 7.30
C VAL A 104 -5.52 -0.32 5.85
N VAL A 105 -5.87 -1.29 4.99
CA VAL A 105 -6.23 -1.10 3.59
C VAL A 105 -7.71 -0.77 3.49
N ASN A 106 -8.06 0.19 2.63
CA ASN A 106 -9.44 0.55 2.36
C ASN A 106 -10.29 -0.67 1.90
N PRO A 107 -11.49 -0.89 2.45
CA PRO A 107 -12.38 -2.00 2.08
C PRO A 107 -12.62 -2.13 0.57
N VAL A 108 -12.71 -1.01 -0.15
CA VAL A 108 -12.91 -1.01 -1.62
C VAL A 108 -11.71 -1.64 -2.33
N ASN A 109 -10.49 -1.36 -1.86
CA ASN A 109 -9.27 -1.92 -2.42
C ASN A 109 -9.15 -3.42 -2.08
N ILE A 110 -9.65 -3.85 -0.92
CA ILE A 110 -9.72 -5.27 -0.53
C ILE A 110 -10.67 -6.02 -1.47
N VAL A 111 -11.91 -5.55 -1.63
CA VAL A 111 -12.92 -6.18 -2.49
C VAL A 111 -12.45 -6.24 -3.94
N SER A 112 -11.93 -5.14 -4.48
CA SER A 112 -11.42 -5.12 -5.86
C SER A 112 -10.24 -6.06 -6.07
N THR A 113 -9.37 -6.23 -5.06
CA THR A 113 -8.25 -7.17 -5.14
C THR A 113 -8.73 -8.62 -5.05
N LEU A 114 -9.66 -8.95 -4.15
CA LEU A 114 -10.24 -10.30 -4.07
C LEU A 114 -11.00 -10.67 -5.35
N GLN A 115 -11.71 -9.73 -5.95
CA GLN A 115 -12.36 -9.91 -7.25
C GLN A 115 -11.33 -10.16 -8.36
N ALA A 116 -10.23 -9.39 -8.39
CA ALA A 116 -9.14 -9.58 -9.35
C ALA A 116 -8.42 -10.94 -9.20
N LEU A 117 -8.40 -11.50 -7.98
CA LEU A 117 -7.88 -12.83 -7.68
C LEU A 117 -8.89 -13.96 -7.90
N GLN A 118 -10.13 -13.65 -8.32
CA GLN A 118 -11.23 -14.61 -8.47
C GLN A 118 -11.56 -15.37 -7.16
N MET A 119 -11.37 -14.71 -6.01
CA MET A 119 -11.61 -15.29 -4.68
C MET A 119 -12.97 -14.91 -4.09
N LEU A 120 -13.77 -14.09 -4.79
CA LEU A 120 -15.15 -13.79 -4.45
C LEU A 120 -16.10 -14.64 -5.31
N LYS A 121 -17.02 -15.34 -4.65
CA LYS A 121 -18.12 -16.07 -5.28
C LYS A 121 -19.45 -15.47 -4.82
N HIS A 122 -20.42 -15.46 -5.72
CA HIS A 122 -21.82 -15.08 -5.45
C HIS A 122 -22.65 -16.29 -5.06
#